data_AF-A0AAV0R4X5-F1
#
_entry.id   AF-A0AAV0R4X5-F1
#
_cell.length_a   1.000
_cell.length_b   1.000
_cell.length_c   1.000
_cell.angle_alpha   90.00
_cell.angle_beta   90.00
_cell.angle_gamma   90.00
#
_symmetry.space_group_name_H-M   'P 1'
#
loop_
_entity.id
_entity.type
_entity.pdbx_description
1 polymer ?
#
loop_
_entity_poly.entity_id
_entity_poly.type
_entity_poly.pdbx_seq_one_letter_code
_entity_poly.pdbx_strand_id
1 'polypeptide(L)'
;MLFVFFGNRLQKMFFKRTPLLSALALNVDVFQKPNVVDLFASLPALQMLGILPDLLRVLANGGHIPSRFPKPLYRLQLLHVSGLLLASLEMQRVLACIIMSSPNLHTLVIQHLKVFKINDSLGGQFEMELVRLILATAPLLLRIQIHPYHRLSSKKVTKFMKEVMQYKRISKEAEIIYEWNDEED
;
A
#
# COMPACT_ATOMS: atom_id res chain seq x y z
N MET A 1 -12.02 -22.78 3.54
CA MET A 1 -11.17 -21.72 2.95
C MET A 1 -11.46 -21.70 1.46
N LEU A 2 -12.12 -20.67 0.94
CA LEU A 2 -12.40 -20.55 -0.49
C LEU A 2 -11.34 -19.65 -1.10
N PHE A 3 -10.53 -20.19 -2.01
CA PHE A 3 -9.66 -19.36 -2.84
C PHE A 3 -10.34 -19.16 -4.17
N VAL A 4 -10.61 -17.91 -4.52
CA VAL A 4 -11.27 -17.58 -5.78
C VAL A 4 -10.20 -17.04 -6.72
N PHE A 5 -9.81 -17.85 -7.71
CA PHE A 5 -8.89 -17.44 -8.78
C PHE A 5 -9.68 -17.26 -10.07
N PHE A 6 -9.54 -16.11 -10.72
CA PHE A 6 -10.13 -15.86 -12.02
C PHE A 6 -9.04 -15.80 -13.08
N GLY A 7 -9.18 -16.66 -14.10
CA GLY A 7 -8.28 -16.71 -15.25
C GLY A 7 -8.87 -16.11 -16.53
N ASN A 8 -9.98 -15.36 -16.47
CA ASN A 8 -10.72 -14.84 -17.64
C ASN A 8 -11.59 -13.61 -17.31
N ARG A 9 -12.23 -13.01 -18.33
CA ARG A 9 -13.09 -11.81 -18.22
C ARG A 9 -14.40 -12.04 -17.41
N LEU A 10 -14.38 -11.76 -16.11
CA LEU A 10 -15.54 -11.42 -15.26
C LEU A 10 -16.14 -10.01 -15.49
N GLN A 11 -17.36 -9.89 -16.01
CA GLN A 11 -17.97 -8.54 -16.15
C GLN A 11 -18.35 -7.86 -14.82
N LYS A 12 -18.80 -8.63 -13.82
CA LYS A 12 -19.15 -8.15 -12.48
C LYS A 12 -18.94 -9.28 -11.47
N MET A 13 -18.46 -8.96 -10.28
CA MET A 13 -18.45 -9.89 -9.16
C MET A 13 -18.93 -9.18 -7.90
N PHE A 14 -19.95 -9.72 -7.26
CA PHE A 14 -20.50 -9.19 -6.02
C PHE A 14 -20.40 -10.26 -4.92
N PHE A 15 -19.67 -9.95 -3.86
CA PHE A 15 -19.67 -10.75 -2.63
C PHE A 15 -20.70 -10.17 -1.68
N LYS A 16 -21.98 -10.53 -1.83
CA LYS A 16 -23.03 -10.03 -0.94
C LYS A 16 -23.23 -11.01 0.21
N ARG A 17 -23.05 -10.54 1.45
CA ARG A 17 -23.26 -11.32 2.68
C ARG A 17 -22.47 -12.64 2.68
N THR A 18 -21.14 -12.55 2.54
CA THR A 18 -20.24 -13.71 2.53
C THR A 18 -19.45 -13.83 3.84
N PRO A 19 -20.09 -14.13 4.99
CA PRO A 19 -19.43 -14.13 6.30
C PRO A 19 -18.37 -15.24 6.47
N LEU A 20 -18.35 -16.21 5.57
CA LEU A 20 -17.40 -17.34 5.59
C LEU A 20 -16.17 -17.09 4.71
N LEU A 21 -16.15 -16.00 3.92
CA LEU A 21 -15.03 -15.67 3.06
C LEU A 21 -13.93 -14.97 3.88
N SER A 22 -13.02 -15.77 4.43
CA SER A 22 -11.92 -15.29 5.27
C SER A 22 -10.65 -14.97 4.50
N ALA A 23 -10.47 -15.51 3.29
CA ALA A 23 -9.32 -15.25 2.44
C ALA A 23 -9.77 -14.83 1.04
N LEU A 24 -9.13 -13.81 0.49
CA LEU A 24 -9.39 -13.34 -0.87
C LEU A 24 -8.10 -12.93 -1.56
N ALA A 25 -7.90 -13.44 -2.78
CA ALA A 25 -6.92 -12.93 -3.72
C ALA A 25 -7.67 -12.58 -5.00
N LEU A 26 -7.57 -11.34 -5.47
CA LEU A 26 -8.23 -10.91 -6.71
C LEU A 26 -7.18 -10.66 -7.78
N ASN A 27 -7.35 -11.30 -8.93
CA ASN A 27 -6.69 -10.92 -10.17
C ASN A 27 -7.69 -10.14 -11.03
N VAL A 28 -7.29 -9.00 -11.59
CA VAL A 28 -8.24 -8.08 -12.21
C VAL A 28 -7.72 -7.60 -13.57
N ASP A 29 -8.07 -8.36 -14.60
CA ASP A 29 -8.24 -7.82 -15.95
C ASP A 29 -9.68 -7.31 -16.18
N VAL A 30 -10.52 -7.23 -15.14
CA VAL A 30 -11.98 -7.26 -15.37
C VAL A 30 -12.92 -6.33 -14.59
N PHE A 31 -12.47 -5.54 -13.64
CA PHE A 31 -13.36 -4.54 -13.04
C PHE A 31 -13.29 -3.22 -13.81
N GLN A 32 -14.43 -2.73 -14.30
CA GLN A 32 -14.57 -1.35 -14.77
C GLN A 32 -14.77 -0.44 -13.55
N LYS A 33 -13.69 0.18 -13.06
CA LYS A 33 -13.66 1.18 -11.96
C LYS A 33 -14.43 0.79 -10.69
N PRO A 34 -13.98 -0.25 -9.95
CA PRO A 34 -14.55 -0.55 -8.64
C PRO A 34 -14.15 0.55 -7.65
N ASN A 35 -15.12 1.05 -6.88
CA ASN A 35 -14.83 1.91 -5.75
C ASN A 35 -14.24 1.07 -4.60
N VAL A 36 -13.12 1.53 -4.07
CA VAL A 36 -12.38 0.89 -2.97
C VAL A 36 -13.29 0.68 -1.75
N VAL A 37 -14.10 1.68 -1.38
CA VAL A 37 -15.02 1.61 -0.22
C VAL A 37 -16.08 0.53 -0.41
N ASP A 38 -16.71 0.47 -1.58
CA ASP A 38 -17.79 -0.48 -1.85
C ASP A 38 -17.29 -1.93 -1.85
N LEU A 39 -16.09 -2.16 -2.41
CA LEU A 39 -15.47 -3.48 -2.44
C LEU A 39 -15.30 -4.02 -1.02
N PHE A 40 -14.66 -3.25 -0.14
CA PHE A 40 -14.36 -3.71 1.22
C PHE A 40 -15.57 -3.70 2.15
N ALA A 41 -16.56 -2.83 1.93
CA ALA A 41 -17.83 -2.88 2.66
C ALA A 41 -18.57 -4.21 2.47
N SER A 42 -18.33 -4.90 1.35
CA SER A 42 -18.93 -6.20 1.03
C SER A 42 -18.23 -7.39 1.71
N LEU A 43 -17.07 -7.17 2.34
CA LEU A 43 -16.19 -8.22 2.88
C LEU A 43 -15.93 -8.09 4.40
N PRO A 44 -16.97 -8.03 5.26
CA PRO A 44 -16.81 -7.75 6.70
C PRO A 44 -16.08 -8.87 7.48
N ALA A 45 -15.97 -10.07 6.91
CA ALA A 45 -15.35 -11.22 7.55
C ALA A 45 -13.90 -11.49 7.11
N LEU A 46 -13.35 -10.65 6.24
CA LEU A 46 -12.06 -10.86 5.59
C LEU A 46 -10.91 -10.85 6.61
N GLN A 47 -10.14 -11.94 6.66
CA GLN A 47 -8.99 -12.12 7.54
C GLN A 47 -7.66 -12.04 6.80
N MET A 48 -7.63 -12.51 5.55
CA MET A 48 -6.43 -12.54 4.72
C MET A 48 -6.73 -11.91 3.36
N LEU A 49 -5.92 -10.94 2.97
CA LEU A 49 -6.02 -10.27 1.67
C LEU A 49 -4.70 -10.40 0.91
N GLY A 50 -4.77 -10.98 -0.29
CA GLY A 50 -3.70 -10.90 -1.29
C GLY A 50 -4.04 -9.85 -2.34
N ILE A 51 -3.16 -8.86 -2.51
CA ILE A 51 -3.28 -7.82 -3.54
C ILE A 51 -2.31 -8.13 -4.67
N LEU A 52 -2.84 -8.31 -5.87
CA LEU A 52 -2.07 -8.45 -7.11
C LEU A 52 -1.89 -7.10 -7.81
N PRO A 53 -0.80 -6.94 -8.61
CA PRO A 53 -0.52 -5.79 -9.49
C PRO A 53 -1.75 -5.08 -10.06
N ASP A 54 -2.60 -5.85 -10.73
CA ASP A 54 -3.68 -5.30 -11.52
C ASP A 54 -4.87 -4.84 -10.68
N LEU A 55 -5.14 -5.52 -9.55
CA LEU A 55 -6.17 -5.07 -8.60
C LEU A 55 -5.85 -3.67 -8.09
N LEU A 56 -4.63 -3.43 -7.61
CA LEU A 56 -4.30 -2.13 -7.02
C LEU A 56 -4.31 -1.01 -8.06
N ARG A 57 -3.86 -1.30 -9.29
CA ARG A 57 -3.98 -0.38 -10.44
C ARG A 57 -5.43 0.03 -10.66
N VAL A 58 -6.33 -0.95 -10.69
CA VAL A 58 -7.75 -0.71 -10.90
C VAL A 58 -8.37 0.06 -9.73
N LEU A 59 -7.99 -0.24 -8.48
CA LEU A 59 -8.44 0.49 -7.29
C LEU A 59 -7.91 1.93 -7.25
N ALA A 60 -6.64 2.14 -7.61
CA ALA A 60 -6.01 3.45 -7.70
C ALA A 60 -6.68 4.33 -8.77
N ASN A 61 -7.18 3.73 -9.84
CA ASN A 61 -7.92 4.42 -10.92
C ASN A 61 -9.45 4.46 -10.69
N GLY A 62 -9.93 3.88 -9.58
CA GLY A 62 -11.34 3.65 -9.28
C GLY A 62 -12.09 4.85 -8.71
N GLY A 63 -11.42 6.00 -8.55
CA GLY A 63 -12.01 7.23 -8.02
C GLY A 63 -11.27 7.74 -6.79
N HIS A 64 -11.97 8.45 -5.90
CA HIS A 64 -11.37 9.06 -4.71
C HIS A 64 -10.92 7.99 -3.70
N ILE A 65 -9.62 7.97 -3.39
CA ILE A 65 -9.05 7.12 -2.35
C ILE A 65 -9.16 7.83 -1.00
N PRO A 66 -9.95 7.30 -0.04
CA PRO A 66 -10.03 7.90 1.28
C PRO A 66 -8.74 7.67 2.07
N SER A 67 -8.44 8.52 3.05
CA SER A 67 -7.31 8.31 3.95
C SER A 67 -7.52 7.13 4.91
N ARG A 68 -8.78 6.81 5.24
CA ARG A 68 -9.23 5.62 5.97
C ARG A 68 -10.60 5.18 5.46
N PHE A 69 -10.90 3.88 5.51
CA PHE A 69 -12.23 3.37 5.22
C PHE A 69 -13.25 3.89 6.24
N PRO A 70 -14.49 4.19 5.81
CA PRO A 70 -15.59 4.52 6.71
C PRO A 70 -15.88 3.43 7.75
N LYS A 71 -15.60 2.17 7.39
CA LYS A 71 -15.70 1.01 8.29
C LYS A 71 -14.32 0.36 8.41
N PRO A 72 -13.75 0.25 9.63
CA PRO A 72 -12.49 -0.44 9.81
C PRO A 72 -12.58 -1.94 9.46
N LEU A 73 -11.52 -2.47 8.87
CA LEU A 73 -11.33 -3.88 8.54
C LEU A 73 -10.87 -4.65 9.79
N TYR A 74 -11.72 -4.70 10.82
CA TYR A 74 -11.37 -5.29 12.12
C TYR A 74 -10.93 -6.75 12.07
N ARG A 75 -11.30 -7.48 11.03
CA ARG A 75 -10.92 -8.90 10.91
C ARG A 75 -9.66 -9.13 10.11
N LEU A 76 -9.17 -8.13 9.37
CA LEU A 76 -7.99 -8.30 8.53
C LEU A 76 -6.74 -8.42 9.40
N GLN A 77 -6.08 -9.58 9.29
CA GLN A 77 -4.94 -10.00 10.10
C GLN A 77 -3.67 -10.13 9.26
N LEU A 78 -3.84 -10.57 8.01
CA LEU A 78 -2.75 -10.78 7.06
C LEU A 78 -3.01 -10.02 5.75
N LEU A 79 -2.01 -9.23 5.35
CA LEU A 79 -1.98 -8.54 4.07
C LEU A 79 -0.75 -8.99 3.28
N HIS A 80 -0.97 -9.49 2.06
CA HIS A 80 0.09 -9.91 1.15
C HIS A 80 0.11 -9.01 -0.08
N VAL A 81 1.27 -8.44 -0.39
CA VAL A 81 1.44 -7.40 -1.41
C VAL A 81 2.65 -7.73 -2.28
N SER A 82 2.47 -7.68 -3.60
CA SER A 82 3.60 -7.67 -4.54
C SER A 82 4.25 -6.28 -4.60
N GLY A 83 5.56 -6.19 -4.55
CA GLY A 83 6.32 -4.94 -4.52
C GLY A 83 6.26 -4.13 -5.81
N LEU A 84 5.94 -4.79 -6.92
CA LEU A 84 5.63 -4.13 -8.20
C LEU A 84 4.44 -3.15 -8.09
N LEU A 85 3.67 -3.25 -7.01
CA LEU A 85 2.51 -2.42 -6.70
C LEU A 85 2.83 -1.03 -6.17
N LEU A 86 4.07 -0.73 -5.78
CA LEU A 86 4.38 0.55 -5.12
C LEU A 86 4.93 1.61 -6.06
N ALA A 87 4.68 1.45 -7.36
CA ALA A 87 5.25 2.29 -8.42
C ALA A 87 4.61 3.68 -8.54
N SER A 88 3.38 3.89 -8.05
CA SER A 88 2.69 5.20 -8.11
C SER A 88 2.14 5.63 -6.76
N LEU A 89 1.99 6.95 -6.59
CA LEU A 89 1.45 7.56 -5.37
C LEU A 89 0.03 7.04 -5.06
N GLU A 90 -0.84 6.94 -6.06
CA GLU A 90 -2.21 6.46 -5.87
C GLU A 90 -2.24 5.00 -5.39
N MET A 91 -1.36 4.14 -5.90
CA MET A 91 -1.25 2.77 -5.42
C MET A 91 -0.77 2.71 -3.96
N GLN A 92 0.22 3.52 -3.61
CA GLN A 92 0.70 3.67 -2.23
C GLN A 92 -0.43 4.15 -1.30
N ARG A 93 -1.26 5.09 -1.78
CA ARG A 93 -2.44 5.60 -1.05
C ARG A 93 -3.48 4.52 -0.82
N VAL A 94 -3.81 3.68 -1.81
CA VAL A 94 -4.73 2.55 -1.60
C VAL A 94 -4.17 1.59 -0.57
N LEU A 95 -2.90 1.20 -0.70
CA LEU A 95 -2.28 0.24 0.21
C LEU A 95 -2.34 0.74 1.65
N ALA A 96 -1.93 1.97 1.89
CA ALA A 96 -1.91 2.47 3.24
C ALA A 96 -3.29 2.90 3.74
N CYS A 97 -4.28 3.20 2.89
CA CYS A 97 -5.69 3.24 3.29
C CYS A 97 -6.13 1.88 3.91
N ILE A 98 -5.76 0.76 3.27
CA ILE A 98 -6.06 -0.59 3.79
C ILE A 98 -5.38 -0.81 5.13
N ILE A 99 -4.08 -0.51 5.24
CA ILE A 99 -3.32 -0.69 6.48
C ILE A 99 -3.90 0.16 7.61
N MET A 100 -4.11 1.45 7.37
CA MET A 100 -4.61 2.41 8.38
C MET A 100 -6.04 2.12 8.84
N SER A 101 -6.77 1.34 8.06
CA SER A 101 -8.12 0.91 8.39
C SER A 101 -8.18 -0.50 8.97
N SER A 102 -7.04 -1.19 9.13
CA SER A 102 -6.96 -2.57 9.60
C SER A 102 -6.29 -2.62 10.98
N PRO A 103 -7.01 -2.26 12.07
CA PRO A 103 -6.41 -2.11 13.39
C PRO A 103 -5.85 -3.42 13.97
N ASN A 104 -6.29 -4.57 13.46
CA ASN A 104 -5.85 -5.90 13.88
C ASN A 104 -4.86 -6.56 12.90
N LEU A 105 -4.33 -5.77 11.95
CA LEU A 105 -3.32 -6.25 11.01
C LEU A 105 -2.00 -6.48 11.76
N HIS A 106 -1.59 -7.75 11.89
CA HIS A 106 -0.34 -8.12 12.56
C HIS A 106 0.67 -8.74 11.61
N THR A 107 0.27 -9.14 10.40
CA THR A 107 1.15 -9.71 9.40
C THR A 107 1.03 -8.96 8.08
N LEU A 108 2.12 -8.33 7.65
CA LEU A 108 2.26 -7.75 6.32
C LEU A 108 3.42 -8.42 5.61
N VAL A 109 3.17 -8.93 4.41
CA VAL A 109 4.18 -9.57 3.57
C VAL A 109 4.32 -8.77 2.28
N ILE A 110 5.53 -8.30 2.01
CA ILE A 110 5.89 -7.59 0.78
C ILE A 110 6.94 -8.40 0.02
N GLN A 111 6.60 -8.88 -1.17
CA GLN A 111 7.51 -9.67 -2.01
C GLN A 111 7.95 -8.88 -3.24
N HIS A 112 9.11 -9.16 -3.83
CA HIS A 112 9.54 -8.54 -5.10
C HIS A 112 9.72 -7.01 -5.09
N LEU A 113 9.70 -6.35 -3.92
CA LEU A 113 10.00 -4.92 -3.81
C LEU A 113 11.50 -4.72 -3.75
N LYS A 114 12.11 -4.21 -4.83
CA LYS A 114 13.54 -3.85 -4.86
C LYS A 114 13.78 -2.37 -4.67
N VAL A 115 12.93 -1.52 -5.25
CA VAL A 115 13.05 -0.06 -5.19
C VAL A 115 11.71 0.52 -4.75
N PHE A 116 11.72 1.38 -3.74
CA PHE A 116 10.55 2.13 -3.30
C PHE A 116 10.79 3.62 -3.49
N LYS A 117 9.87 4.33 -4.15
CA LYS A 117 10.00 5.76 -4.43
C LYS A 117 8.88 6.55 -3.77
N ILE A 118 9.21 7.66 -3.12
CA ILE A 118 8.23 8.63 -2.61
C ILE A 118 8.51 9.95 -3.28
N ASN A 119 7.54 10.41 -4.07
CA ASN A 119 7.57 11.72 -4.70
C ASN A 119 6.72 12.70 -3.89
N ASP A 120 7.07 13.98 -3.95
CA ASP A 120 6.33 15.07 -3.30
C ASP A 120 6.11 14.85 -1.79
N SER A 121 7.06 14.19 -1.11
CA SER A 121 6.88 13.81 0.29
C SER A 121 6.77 15.06 1.17
N LEU A 122 5.69 15.19 1.93
CA LEU A 122 5.51 16.27 2.91
C LEU A 122 6.03 15.89 4.31
N GLY A 123 6.52 14.66 4.48
CA GLY A 123 6.85 14.11 5.79
C GLY A 123 5.60 13.93 6.64
N GLY A 124 4.46 13.68 6.00
CA GLY A 124 3.20 13.44 6.69
C GLY A 124 3.27 12.15 7.51
N GLN A 125 2.48 12.07 8.59
CA GLN A 125 2.45 10.88 9.47
C GLN A 125 2.24 9.59 8.67
N PHE A 126 1.39 9.64 7.64
CA PHE A 126 1.11 8.52 6.75
C PHE A 126 2.32 8.06 5.94
N GLU A 127 3.06 8.99 5.32
CA GLU A 127 4.25 8.66 4.53
C GLU A 127 5.32 8.04 5.43
N MET A 128 5.47 8.57 6.64
CA MET A 128 6.39 8.05 7.64
C MET A 128 6.05 6.63 8.10
N GLU A 129 4.77 6.37 8.38
CA GLU A 129 4.30 5.05 8.74
C GLU A 129 4.47 4.06 7.58
N LEU A 130 4.21 4.48 6.34
CA LEU A 130 4.45 3.66 5.16
C LEU A 130 5.94 3.33 4.99
N VAL A 131 6.84 4.31 5.06
CA VAL A 131 8.30 4.07 4.99
C VAL A 131 8.76 3.10 6.07
N ARG A 132 8.36 3.36 7.32
CA ARG A 132 8.69 2.49 8.45
C ARG A 132 8.23 1.05 8.20
N LEU A 133 7.03 0.89 7.68
CA LEU A 133 6.43 -0.40 7.40
C LEU A 133 7.13 -1.13 6.25
N ILE A 134 7.44 -0.44 5.14
CA ILE A 134 8.21 -0.99 4.02
C ILE A 134 9.57 -1.49 4.51
N LEU A 135 10.31 -0.66 5.26
CA LEU A 135 11.62 -1.04 5.82
C LEU A 135 11.53 -2.26 6.73
N ALA A 136 10.48 -2.39 7.52
CA ALA A 136 10.30 -3.50 8.45
C ALA A 136 9.86 -4.82 7.78
N THR A 137 9.32 -4.78 6.55
CA THR A 137 8.59 -5.92 5.96
C THR A 137 9.07 -6.35 4.58
N ALA A 138 9.89 -5.56 3.87
CA ALA A 138 10.39 -5.88 2.54
C ALA A 138 11.83 -6.46 2.58
N PRO A 139 12.00 -7.80 2.56
CA PRO A 139 13.32 -8.45 2.68
C PRO A 139 14.23 -8.27 1.46
N LEU A 140 13.66 -8.02 0.28
CA LEU A 140 14.40 -7.85 -0.98
C LEU A 140 14.64 -6.38 -1.34
N LEU A 141 14.35 -5.46 -0.43
CA LEU A 141 14.48 -4.04 -0.66
C LEU A 141 15.96 -3.68 -0.80
N LEU A 142 16.32 -3.06 -1.92
CA LEU A 142 17.67 -2.60 -2.21
C LEU A 142 17.79 -1.10 -1.99
N ARG A 143 16.76 -0.32 -2.37
CA ARG A 143 16.81 1.14 -2.30
C ARG A 143 15.45 1.76 -1.96
N ILE A 144 15.46 2.78 -1.12
CA ILE A 144 14.37 3.75 -0.98
C ILE A 144 14.86 5.08 -1.57
N GLN A 145 14.11 5.65 -2.51
CA GLN A 145 14.34 7.00 -3.02
C GLN A 145 13.25 7.92 -2.46
N ILE A 146 13.66 8.97 -1.75
CA ILE A 146 12.74 9.96 -1.22
C ILE A 146 13.05 11.32 -1.85
N HIS A 147 12.05 11.86 -2.54
CA HIS A 147 12.06 13.18 -3.15
C HIS A 147 11.17 14.11 -2.32
N PRO A 148 11.77 14.99 -1.49
CA PRO A 148 11.02 15.91 -0.65
C PRO A 148 10.20 16.88 -1.49
N TYR A 149 9.05 17.30 -0.97
CA TYR A 149 8.28 18.38 -1.58
C TYR A 149 9.11 19.69 -1.56
N HIS A 150 9.24 20.34 -2.72
CA HIS A 150 10.10 21.51 -2.95
C HIS A 150 9.85 22.69 -2.00
N ARG A 151 8.68 22.77 -1.34
CA ARG A 151 8.37 23.84 -0.36
C ARG A 151 8.69 23.48 1.10
N LEU A 152 9.27 22.30 1.36
CA LEU A 152 9.71 21.96 2.71
C LEU A 152 10.95 22.77 3.09
N SER A 153 10.94 23.34 4.29
CA SER A 153 12.14 23.96 4.82
C SER A 153 13.22 22.91 5.10
N SER A 154 14.49 23.29 4.94
CA SER A 154 15.66 22.45 5.24
C SER A 154 15.59 21.79 6.62
N LYS A 155 15.07 22.50 7.63
CA LYS A 155 14.84 21.97 8.98
C LYS A 155 13.84 20.80 9.00
N LYS A 156 12.73 20.89 8.25
CA LYS A 156 11.73 19.82 8.18
C LYS A 156 12.29 18.60 7.45
N VAL A 157 12.97 18.81 6.33
CA VAL A 157 13.65 17.75 5.56
C VAL A 157 14.68 17.03 6.44
N THR A 158 15.51 17.78 7.16
CA THR A 158 16.53 17.21 8.06
C THR A 158 15.91 16.39 9.19
N LYS A 159 14.82 16.87 9.80
CA LYS A 159 14.10 16.12 10.86
C LYS A 159 13.57 14.80 10.32
N PHE A 160 12.91 14.85 9.17
CA PHE A 160 12.37 13.69 8.47
C PHE A 160 13.46 12.65 8.16
N MET A 161 14.60 13.08 7.62
CA MET A 161 15.74 12.20 7.33
C MET A 161 16.25 11.49 8.58
N LYS A 162 16.44 12.25 9.68
CA LYS A 162 16.92 11.68 10.94
C LYS A 162 15.99 10.61 11.48
N GLU A 163 14.70 10.81 11.36
CA GLU A 163 13.69 9.85 11.82
C GLU A 163 13.67 8.58 10.95
N VAL A 164 13.65 8.73 9.62
CA VAL A 164 13.67 7.59 8.69
C VAL A 164 14.94 6.74 8.86
N MET A 165 16.10 7.37 9.08
CA MET A 165 17.37 6.67 9.28
C MET A 165 17.40 5.80 10.55
N GLN A 166 16.55 6.08 11.54
CA GLN A 166 16.44 5.31 12.78
C GLN A 166 15.55 4.06 12.64
N TYR A 167 14.78 3.95 11.55
CA TYR A 167 13.89 2.82 11.37
C TYR A 167 14.66 1.52 11.16
N LYS A 168 14.21 0.48 11.86
CA LYS A 168 14.72 -0.88 11.70
C LYS A 168 14.38 -1.38 10.29
N ARG A 169 15.37 -1.97 9.63
CA ARG A 169 15.27 -2.53 8.28
C ARG A 169 15.39 -4.05 8.37
N ILE A 170 14.53 -4.77 7.65
CA ILE A 170 14.65 -6.24 7.52
C ILE A 170 15.67 -6.61 6.44
N SER A 171 15.73 -5.85 5.35
CA SER A 171 16.81 -5.96 4.37
C SER A 171 18.08 -5.30 4.90
N LYS A 172 19.19 -6.04 4.88
CA LYS A 172 20.52 -5.55 5.24
C LYS A 172 21.17 -4.73 4.13
N GLU A 173 20.69 -4.89 2.90
CA GLU A 173 21.22 -4.23 1.70
C GLU A 173 20.46 -2.95 1.35
N ALA A 174 19.35 -2.66 2.05
CA ALA A 174 18.51 -1.50 1.76
C ALA A 174 19.23 -0.17 2.05
N GLU A 175 19.56 0.55 0.98
CA GLU A 175 20.05 1.93 1.02
C GLU A 175 18.87 2.93 1.05
N ILE A 176 19.06 4.06 1.72
CA ILE A 176 18.09 5.17 1.71
C ILE A 176 18.78 6.34 1.02
N ILE A 177 18.23 6.72 -0.12
CA ILE A 177 18.75 7.78 -0.99
C ILE A 177 17.76 8.94 -0.93
N TYR A 178 18.30 10.12 -0.65
CA TYR A 178 17.54 11.36 -0.68
C TYR A 178 17.99 12.14 -1.90
N GLU A 179 17.06 12.40 -2.81
CA GLU A 179 17.31 13.14 -4.03
C GLU A 179 16.57 14.48 -3.90
N TRP A 180 17.35 15.55 -3.71
CA TRP A 180 16.87 16.91 -3.78
C TRP A 180 17.12 17.39 -5.21
N ASN A 181 16.07 17.61 -5.99
CA ASN A 181 16.22 18.30 -7.27
C ASN A 181 16.32 19.79 -6.98
N ASP A 182 17.54 20.32 -6.98
CA ASP A 182 17.77 21.71 -7.29
C ASP A 182 17.61 21.85 -8.81
N GLU A 183 16.37 21.92 -9.29
CA GLU A 183 16.15 22.56 -10.59
C GLU A 183 16.22 24.06 -10.33
N GLU A 184 17.44 24.61 -10.48
CA GLU A 184 17.64 25.99 -10.92
C GLU A 184 16.95 26.15 -12.28
N ASP A 185 15.80 26.82 -12.30
CA ASP A 185 15.52 28.02 -13.12
C ASP A 185 14.06 28.51 -12.95
#